data_AF-A0A3C0YRV6-F1
#
_entry.id   AF-A0A3C0YRV6-F1
#
_cell.length_a   1.000
_cell.length_b   1.000
_cell.length_c   1.000
_cell.angle_alpha   90.00
_cell.angle_beta   90.00
_cell.angle_gamma   90.00
#
_symmetry.space_group_name_H-M   'P 1'
#
loop_
_entity.id
_entity.type
_entity.pdbx_description
1 polymer ?
#
loop_
_entity_poly.entity_id
_entity_poly.type
_entity_poly.pdbx_seq_one_letter_code
_entity_poly.pdbx_strand_id
1 'polypeptide(L)'
;MAEQKKSKWFAESSLEDRLIFLGIFIGIASAFLIFYLYKEGDLRLGPLATQNSCTFYRNFGIPCPTCYWTRAFDSFVKFGTTEALVVQPGATVCYIILILVGFFSLLSSILGVNFVFLPSVRLWRIDYIAIFATIIVLAGWIITIIKIKYQN
;
A
#
# COMPACT_ATOMS: atom_id res chain seq x y z
N MET A 1 -26.61 -19.83 22.14
CA MET A 1 -26.23 -18.57 21.49
C MET A 1 -25.37 -17.82 22.49
N ALA A 2 -24.05 -17.83 22.31
CA ALA A 2 -23.13 -17.21 23.27
C ALA A 2 -23.25 -15.68 23.19
N GLU A 3 -23.40 -15.06 24.35
CA GLU A 3 -23.55 -13.62 24.53
C GLU A 3 -22.24 -12.92 24.12
N GLN A 4 -22.24 -12.27 22.94
CA GLN A 4 -21.06 -11.54 22.46
C GLN A 4 -20.74 -10.39 23.41
N LYS A 5 -19.66 -10.54 24.17
CA LYS A 5 -19.13 -9.53 25.08
C LYS A 5 -18.50 -8.39 24.27
N LYS A 6 -19.34 -7.47 23.76
CA LYS A 6 -18.90 -6.28 23.02
C LYS A 6 -18.17 -5.32 23.96
N SER A 7 -16.85 -5.29 23.89
CA SER A 7 -16.09 -4.18 24.47
C SER A 7 -16.18 -2.97 23.52
N LYS A 8 -16.03 -1.76 24.05
CA LYS A 8 -16.10 -0.51 23.25
C LYS A 8 -15.04 -0.45 22.13
N TRP A 9 -14.01 -1.28 22.19
CA TRP A 9 -12.83 -1.23 21.32
C TRP A 9 -12.62 -2.50 20.48
N PHE A 10 -13.19 -3.63 20.90
CA PHE A 10 -13.00 -4.95 20.29
C PHE A 10 -14.30 -5.74 20.24
N ALA A 11 -14.54 -6.37 19.10
CA ALA A 11 -15.56 -7.40 18.93
C ALA A 11 -14.89 -8.76 18.68
N GLU A 12 -15.53 -9.84 19.11
CA GLU A 12 -15.05 -11.19 18.83
C GLU A 12 -15.13 -11.49 17.32
N SER A 13 -14.07 -12.06 16.76
CA SER A 13 -13.94 -12.35 15.32
C SER A 13 -14.26 -13.81 15.02
N SER A 14 -15.09 -14.03 14.00
CA SER A 14 -15.44 -15.36 13.50
C SER A 14 -14.24 -16.05 12.86
N LEU A 15 -14.25 -17.39 12.77
CA LEU A 15 -13.18 -18.13 12.09
C LEU A 15 -13.03 -17.71 10.62
N GLU A 16 -14.13 -17.41 9.93
CA GLU A 16 -14.12 -16.89 8.56
C GLU A 16 -13.40 -15.55 8.48
N ASP A 17 -13.73 -14.60 9.37
CA ASP A 17 -13.07 -13.28 9.41
C ASP A 17 -11.56 -13.42 9.65
N ARG A 18 -11.14 -14.30 10.57
CA ARG A 18 -9.72 -14.53 10.88
C ARG A 18 -8.92 -15.04 9.68
N LEU A 19 -9.52 -15.93 8.88
CA LEU A 19 -8.90 -16.43 7.65
C LEU A 19 -8.80 -15.35 6.59
N ILE A 20 -9.81 -14.48 6.47
CA ILE A 20 -9.75 -13.35 5.54
C ILE A 20 -8.67 -12.36 5.97
N PHE A 21 -8.56 -12.02 7.26
CA PHE A 21 -7.49 -11.15 7.76
C PHE A 21 -6.10 -11.76 7.55
N LEU A 22 -5.96 -13.08 7.70
CA LEU A 22 -4.73 -13.78 7.34
C LEU A 22 -4.41 -13.63 5.85
N GLY A 23 -5.42 -13.81 4.99
CA GLY A 23 -5.28 -13.62 3.54
C GLY A 23 -4.86 -12.20 3.17
N ILE A 24 -5.42 -11.18 3.83
CA ILE A 24 -5.02 -9.78 3.66
C ILE A 24 -3.56 -9.58 4.08
N PHE A 25 -3.18 -10.09 5.25
CA PHE A 25 -1.79 -10.01 5.72
C PHE A 25 -0.82 -10.66 4.73
N ILE A 26 -1.12 -11.88 4.26
CA ILE A 26 -0.29 -12.59 3.26
C ILE A 26 -0.23 -11.80 1.95
N GLY A 27 -1.35 -11.24 1.49
CA GLY A 27 -1.40 -10.40 0.29
C GLY A 27 -0.51 -9.17 0.40
N ILE A 28 -0.57 -8.45 1.52
CA ILE A 28 0.29 -7.29 1.77
C ILE A 28 1.75 -7.72 1.90
N ALA A 29 2.06 -8.72 2.73
CA ALA A 29 3.42 -9.21 2.94
C ALA A 29 4.08 -9.70 1.65
N SER A 30 3.33 -10.44 0.82
CA SER A 30 3.81 -10.90 -0.49
C SER A 30 4.07 -9.75 -1.47
N ALA A 31 3.23 -8.71 -1.49
CA ALA A 31 3.47 -7.52 -2.31
C ALA A 31 4.78 -6.82 -1.90
N PHE A 32 5.00 -6.61 -0.59
CA PHE A 32 6.25 -6.04 -0.08
C PHE A 32 7.47 -6.93 -0.39
N LEU A 33 7.32 -8.25 -0.25
CA LEU A 33 8.37 -9.22 -0.57
C LEU A 33 8.74 -9.18 -2.06
N ILE A 34 7.76 -9.10 -2.97
CA ILE A 34 8.01 -8.97 -4.42
C ILE A 34 8.79 -7.69 -4.71
N PHE A 35 8.41 -6.55 -4.12
CA PHE A 35 9.15 -5.31 -4.31
C PHE A 35 10.56 -5.36 -3.71
N TYR A 36 10.74 -6.05 -2.58
CA TYR A 36 12.05 -6.27 -1.99
C TYR A 36 12.95 -7.14 -2.88
N LEU A 37 12.46 -8.29 -3.36
CA LEU A 37 13.17 -9.18 -4.28
C LEU A 37 13.44 -8.52 -5.63
N TYR A 38 12.54 -7.64 -6.09
CA TYR A 38 12.77 -6.80 -7.26
C TYR A 38 13.97 -5.87 -7.06
N LYS A 39 14.04 -5.23 -5.89
CA LYS A 39 15.12 -4.31 -5.53
C LYS A 39 16.46 -5.03 -5.36
N GLU A 40 16.48 -6.26 -4.88
CA GLU A 40 17.71 -7.06 -4.74
C GLU A 40 18.23 -7.57 -6.10
N GLY A 41 17.44 -7.42 -7.17
CA GLY A 41 17.82 -7.80 -8.53
C GLY A 41 17.53 -9.26 -8.88
N ASP A 42 17.00 -10.03 -7.93
CA ASP A 42 16.59 -11.43 -8.11
C ASP A 42 15.33 -11.53 -8.99
N LEU A 43 14.46 -10.51 -8.95
CA LEU A 43 13.34 -10.38 -9.86
C LEU A 43 13.58 -9.24 -10.86
N ARG A 44 13.69 -9.58 -12.15
CA ARG A 44 13.66 -8.59 -13.24
C ARG A 44 12.21 -8.35 -13.67
N LEU A 45 11.50 -7.43 -13.02
CA LEU A 45 10.17 -6.96 -13.45
C LEU A 45 10.26 -6.09 -14.72
N GLY A 46 10.86 -6.61 -15.80
CA GLY A 46 10.80 -6.02 -17.15
C GLY A 46 11.09 -4.51 -17.28
N PRO A 47 10.61 -3.85 -18.35
CA PRO A 47 10.88 -2.43 -18.64
C PRO A 47 10.24 -1.42 -17.67
N LEU A 48 9.52 -1.88 -16.64
CA LEU A 48 8.65 -1.06 -15.79
C LEU A 48 9.39 -0.13 -14.82
N ALA A 49 10.69 -0.34 -14.60
CA ALA A 49 11.32 0.18 -13.39
C ALA A 49 12.64 0.94 -13.58
N THR A 50 13.13 1.11 -14.81
CA THR A 50 14.11 2.17 -15.08
C THR A 50 13.46 3.32 -15.83
N GLN A 51 13.76 4.55 -15.42
CA GLN A 51 13.23 5.78 -16.02
C GLN A 51 13.55 5.86 -17.52
N ASN A 52 14.68 5.27 -17.95
CA ASN A 52 15.10 5.19 -19.34
C ASN A 52 14.50 4.00 -20.13
N SER A 53 13.91 3.00 -19.47
CA SER A 53 13.21 1.88 -20.13
C SER A 53 11.69 2.01 -20.14
N CYS A 54 11.15 3.02 -19.46
CA CYS A 54 9.70 3.20 -19.36
C CYS A 54 9.13 3.66 -20.71
N THR A 55 8.38 2.79 -21.37
CA THR A 55 7.68 3.09 -22.63
C THR A 55 6.76 4.31 -22.49
N PHE A 56 6.18 4.54 -21.31
CA PHE A 56 5.33 5.70 -21.05
C PHE A 56 6.12 7.01 -21.07
N TYR A 57 7.30 7.06 -20.43
CA TYR A 57 8.17 8.24 -20.47
C TYR A 57 8.67 8.51 -21.88
N ARG A 58 9.04 7.46 -22.63
CA ARG A 58 9.47 7.58 -24.03
C ARG A 58 8.37 8.14 -24.94
N ASN A 59 7.11 7.75 -24.72
CA ASN A 59 6.01 8.13 -25.59
C ASN A 59 5.39 9.49 -25.22
N PHE A 60 5.32 9.84 -23.92
CA PHE A 60 4.62 11.03 -23.45
C PHE A 60 5.53 12.11 -22.85
N GLY A 61 6.83 11.84 -22.67
CA GLY A 61 7.78 12.78 -22.07
C GLY A 61 7.55 13.07 -20.58
N ILE A 62 6.55 12.42 -19.97
CA ILE A 62 6.19 12.59 -18.55
C ILE A 62 6.43 11.29 -17.77
N PRO A 63 6.85 11.40 -16.50
CA PRO A 63 7.11 10.22 -15.69
C PRO A 63 5.82 9.45 -15.40
N CYS A 64 5.90 8.13 -15.48
CA CYS A 64 4.76 7.27 -15.17
C CYS A 64 4.51 7.23 -13.64
N PRO A 65 3.24 7.21 -13.18
CA PRO A 65 2.92 7.19 -11.75
C PRO A 65 3.50 5.96 -11.04
N THR A 66 3.49 4.80 -11.70
CA THR A 66 4.05 3.54 -11.20
C THR A 66 5.57 3.57 -11.06
N CYS A 67 6.28 4.29 -11.93
CA CYS A 67 7.73 4.43 -11.89
C CYS A 67 8.18 5.14 -10.61
N TYR A 68 7.49 6.22 -10.24
CA TYR A 68 7.77 6.98 -9.02
C TYR A 68 7.30 6.24 -7.78
N TRP A 69 6.25 5.42 -7.90
CA TRP A 69 5.82 4.51 -6.84
C TRP A 69 6.96 3.57 -6.43
N THR A 70 7.56 2.86 -7.40
CA THR A 70 8.67 1.94 -7.15
C THR A 70 9.91 2.66 -6.61
N ARG A 71 10.22 3.86 -7.10
CA ARG A 71 11.33 4.67 -6.53
C ARG A 71 11.05 5.11 -5.10
N ALA A 72 9.83 5.49 -4.78
CA ALA A 72 9.46 5.82 -3.41
C ALA A 72 9.52 4.61 -2.49
N PHE A 73 9.23 3.40 -2.98
CA PHE A 73 9.45 2.17 -2.23
C PHE A 73 10.94 1.96 -1.93
N ASP A 74 11.80 2.12 -2.94
CA ASP A 74 13.25 1.99 -2.77
C ASP A 74 13.78 3.00 -1.73
N SER A 75 13.34 4.26 -1.83
CA SER A 75 13.69 5.28 -0.83
C SER A 75 13.14 4.95 0.55
N PHE A 76 11.92 4.42 0.65
CA PHE A 76 11.30 4.04 1.92
C PHE A 76 12.11 2.95 2.62
N VAL A 77 12.59 1.95 1.88
CA VAL A 77 13.37 0.84 2.43
C VAL A 77 14.80 1.27 2.76
N LYS A 78 15.45 2.10 1.92
CA LYS A 78 16.87 2.46 2.09
C LYS A 78 17.13 3.65 3.01
N PHE A 79 16.31 4.69 2.88
CA PHE A 79 16.54 5.99 3.50
C PHE A 79 15.43 6.38 4.48
N GLY A 80 14.38 5.58 4.58
CA GLY A 80 13.26 5.77 5.50
C GLY A 80 12.10 6.59 4.92
N THR A 81 11.13 6.87 5.78
CA THR A 81 9.85 7.52 5.43
C THR A 81 10.01 8.95 4.94
N THR A 82 10.93 9.72 5.51
CA THR A 82 11.12 11.14 5.16
C THR A 82 11.56 11.30 3.71
N GLU A 83 12.50 10.47 3.26
CA GLU A 83 13.02 10.54 1.90
C GLU A 83 11.99 10.03 0.87
N ALA A 84 11.24 8.99 1.24
CA ALA A 84 10.14 8.50 0.42
C ALA A 84 9.04 9.56 0.20
N LEU A 85 8.71 10.34 1.24
CA LEU A 85 7.74 11.44 1.15
C LEU A 85 8.18 12.52 0.14
N VAL A 86 9.49 12.79 0.06
CA VAL A 86 10.07 13.76 -0.87
C VAL A 86 9.99 13.26 -2.32
N VAL A 87 10.11 11.94 -2.54
CA VAL A 87 10.01 11.32 -3.86
C VAL A 87 8.58 11.23 -4.36
N GLN A 88 7.69 10.63 -3.56
CA GLN A 88 6.26 10.49 -3.88
C GLN A 88 5.46 10.41 -2.58
N PRO A 89 4.82 11.51 -2.15
CA PRO A 89 4.11 11.53 -0.87
C PRO A 89 2.93 10.55 -0.85
N GLY A 90 2.19 10.44 -1.95
CA GLY A 90 1.05 9.52 -2.07
C GLY A 90 1.44 8.05 -1.90
N ALA A 91 2.56 7.62 -2.51
CA ALA A 91 3.05 6.26 -2.38
C ALA A 91 3.47 5.96 -0.93
N THR A 92 4.15 6.90 -0.29
CA THR A 92 4.61 6.74 1.09
C THR A 92 3.45 6.61 2.08
N VAL A 93 2.42 7.44 1.93
CA VAL A 93 1.18 7.32 2.73
C VAL A 93 0.54 5.95 2.52
N CYS A 94 0.44 5.48 1.28
CA CYS A 94 -0.07 4.15 0.99
C CYS A 94 0.77 3.04 1.65
N TYR A 95 2.11 3.12 1.63
CA TYR A 95 2.95 2.12 2.30
C TYR A 95 2.73 2.09 3.80
N ILE A 96 2.61 3.25 4.44
CA ILE A 96 2.32 3.34 5.88
C ILE A 96 0.95 2.72 6.20
N ILE A 97 -0.08 3.07 5.42
CA ILE A 97 -1.43 2.50 5.58
C ILE A 97 -1.38 0.98 5.41
N LEU A 98 -0.70 0.47 4.38
CA LEU A 98 -0.59 -0.97 4.14
C LEU A 98 0.15 -1.69 5.27
N ILE A 99 1.22 -1.11 5.82
CA ILE A 99 1.93 -1.67 6.98
C ILE A 99 1.01 -1.73 8.20
N LEU A 100 0.27 -0.66 8.49
CA LEU A 100 -0.69 -0.63 9.59
C LEU A 100 -1.81 -1.66 9.39
N VAL A 101 -2.41 -1.71 8.19
CA VAL A 101 -3.46 -2.67 7.85
C VAL A 101 -2.93 -4.10 7.96
N GLY A 102 -1.72 -4.38 7.46
CA GLY A 102 -1.08 -5.68 7.58
C GLY A 102 -0.85 -6.07 9.04
N PHE A 103 -0.28 -5.17 9.84
CA PHE A 103 -0.04 -5.40 11.27
C PHE A 103 -1.33 -5.69 12.04
N PHE A 104 -2.37 -4.86 11.86
CA PHE A 104 -3.65 -5.08 12.53
C PHE A 104 -4.39 -6.30 11.99
N SER A 105 -4.27 -6.63 10.71
CA SER A 105 -4.87 -7.86 10.14
C SER A 105 -4.22 -9.11 10.74
N LEU A 106 -2.89 -9.12 10.89
CA LEU A 106 -2.19 -10.20 11.56
C LEU A 106 -2.65 -10.34 13.01
N LEU A 107 -2.75 -9.21 13.73
CA LEU A 107 -3.20 -9.19 15.11
C LEU A 107 -4.65 -9.68 15.26
N SER A 108 -5.55 -9.26 14.38
CA SER A 108 -6.94 -9.74 14.31
C SER A 108 -7.02 -11.24 14.01
N SER A 109 -6.14 -11.75 13.14
CA SER A 109 -6.09 -13.17 12.80
C SER A 109 -5.62 -14.04 13.97
N ILE A 110 -4.55 -13.62 14.66
CA ILE A 110 -3.95 -14.36 15.79
C ILE A 110 -4.83 -14.25 17.04
N LEU A 111 -5.21 -13.04 17.44
CA LEU A 111 -5.98 -12.80 18.67
C LEU A 111 -7.46 -13.09 18.47
N GLY A 112 -7.95 -13.11 17.23
CA GLY A 112 -9.35 -13.35 16.97
C GLY A 112 -10.27 -12.22 17.39
N VAL A 113 -9.77 -11.00 17.36
CA VAL A 113 -10.52 -9.78 17.68
C VAL A 113 -10.63 -8.89 16.46
N ASN A 114 -11.82 -8.33 16.24
CA ASN A 114 -12.05 -7.29 15.26
C ASN A 114 -11.92 -5.93 15.94
N PHE A 115 -10.96 -5.12 15.51
CA PHE A 115 -10.81 -3.75 15.95
C PHE A 115 -11.91 -2.89 15.34
N VAL A 116 -12.44 -1.91 16.09
CA VAL A 116 -13.50 -1.01 15.58
C VAL A 116 -13.08 -0.24 14.32
N PHE A 117 -11.79 0.13 14.22
CA PHE A 117 -11.23 0.82 13.06
C PHE A 117 -10.90 -0.12 11.88
N LEU A 118 -10.93 -1.44 12.11
CA LEU A 118 -10.75 -2.48 11.09
C LEU A 118 -12.01 -3.37 11.10
N PRO A 119 -13.18 -2.83 10.70
CA PRO A 119 -14.42 -3.58 10.74
C PRO A 119 -14.32 -4.82 9.85
N SER A 120 -15.16 -5.83 10.12
CA SER A 120 -15.20 -7.06 9.33
C SER A 120 -15.23 -6.74 7.84
N VAL A 121 -14.47 -7.52 7.07
CA VAL A 121 -14.24 -7.31 5.62
C VAL A 121 -15.56 -7.31 4.84
N ARG A 122 -16.61 -7.94 5.38
CA ARG A 122 -17.96 -7.92 4.80
C ARG A 122 -18.58 -6.51 4.72
N LEU A 123 -18.12 -5.58 5.55
CA LEU A 123 -18.55 -4.17 5.55
C LEU A 123 -17.68 -3.30 4.63
N TRP A 124 -16.62 -3.85 4.04
CA TRP A 124 -15.72 -3.07 3.20
C TRP A 124 -16.38 -2.75 1.87
N ARG A 125 -16.58 -1.47 1.64
CA ARG A 125 -17.03 -0.93 0.36
C ARG A 125 -15.84 -0.72 -0.55
N ILE A 126 -15.50 -1.78 -1.29
CA ILE A 126 -14.32 -1.85 -2.17
C ILE A 126 -14.33 -0.73 -3.21
N ASP A 127 -15.51 -0.30 -3.66
CA ASP A 127 -15.75 0.87 -4.51
C ASP A 127 -15.20 2.16 -3.87
N TYR A 128 -15.54 2.45 -2.61
CA TYR A 128 -15.01 3.63 -1.92
C TYR A 128 -13.50 3.53 -1.69
N ILE A 129 -13.00 2.34 -1.34
CA ILE A 129 -11.55 2.11 -1.16
C ILE A 129 -10.82 2.36 -2.48
N ALA A 130 -11.33 1.86 -3.60
CA ALA A 130 -10.74 2.03 -4.92
C ALA A 130 -10.78 3.50 -5.38
N ILE A 131 -11.89 4.21 -5.17
CA ILE A 131 -12.00 5.64 -5.47
C ILE A 131 -10.98 6.43 -4.64
N PHE A 132 -10.90 6.18 -3.33
CA PHE A 132 -9.98 6.88 -2.45
C PHE A 132 -8.51 6.61 -2.81
N ALA A 133 -8.16 5.35 -3.08
CA ALA A 133 -6.83 4.97 -3.55
C ALA A 133 -6.48 5.68 -4.86
N THR A 134 -7.41 5.73 -5.82
CA THR A 134 -7.22 6.43 -7.10
C THR A 134 -6.96 7.91 -6.90
N ILE A 135 -7.73 8.57 -6.02
CA ILE A 135 -7.54 9.99 -5.69
C ILE A 135 -6.15 10.23 -5.10
N ILE A 136 -5.70 9.39 -4.16
CA ILE A 136 -4.35 9.50 -3.56
C ILE A 136 -3.25 9.34 -4.62
N VAL A 137 -3.39 8.34 -5.49
CA VAL A 137 -2.41 8.06 -6.55
C VAL A 137 -2.32 9.25 -7.51
N LEU A 138 -3.46 9.75 -7.97
CA LEU A 138 -3.52 10.88 -8.91
C LEU A 138 -3.02 12.17 -8.27
N ALA A 139 -3.44 12.48 -7.04
CA ALA A 139 -2.99 13.68 -6.33
C ALA A 139 -1.48 13.64 -6.09
N GLY A 140 -0.94 12.51 -5.63
CA GLY A 140 0.50 12.33 -5.45
C GLY A 140 1.27 12.48 -6.75
N TRP A 141 0.74 11.96 -7.87
CA TRP A 141 1.38 12.07 -9.18
C TRP A 141 1.38 13.50 -9.72
N ILE A 142 0.28 14.24 -9.56
CA ILE A 142 0.18 15.65 -9.95
C ILE A 142 1.23 16.49 -9.21
N ILE A 143 1.38 16.30 -7.89
CA ILE A 143 2.39 16.99 -7.08
C ILE A 143 3.79 16.75 -7.64
N THR A 144 4.10 15.51 -8.01
CA THR A 144 5.41 15.14 -8.57
C THR A 144 5.66 15.75 -9.93
N ILE A 145 4.65 15.81 -10.81
CA ILE A 145 4.75 16.51 -12.10
C ILE A 145 5.02 18.00 -11.87
N ILE A 146 4.27 18.64 -10.97
CA ILE A 146 4.46 20.06 -10.65
C ILE A 146 5.88 20.31 -10.14
N LYS A 147 6.36 19.47 -9.22
CA LYS A 147 7.71 19.57 -8.66
C LYS A 147 8.79 19.48 -9.75
N ILE A 148 8.67 18.53 -10.68
CA ILE A 148 9.61 18.39 -11.79
C ILE A 148 9.57 19.61 -12.72
N LYS A 149 8.38 20.16 -12.96
CA LYS A 149 8.22 21.35 -13.81
C LYS A 149 8.77 22.64 -13.18
N TYR A 150 8.75 22.75 -11.85
CA TYR A 150 9.26 23.92 -11.12
C TYR A 150 10.75 23.85 -10.75
N GLN A 151 11.36 22.65 -10.78
CA GLN A 151 12.80 22.47 -10.52
C GLN A 151 13.67 22.54 -11.78
N ASN A 152 13.06 22.56 -12.98
CA ASN A 152 13.69 22.84 -14.27
C ASN A 152 13.42 24.26 -14.71
#